data_AF-A0ABD0RHH0-F1
#
_entry.id   AF-A0ABD0RHH0-F1
#
_cell.length_a   1.000
_cell.length_b   1.000
_cell.length_c   1.000
_cell.angle_alpha   90.00
_cell.angle_beta   90.00
_cell.angle_gamma   90.00
#
_symmetry.space_group_name_H-M   'P 1'
#
loop_
_entity.id
_entity.type
_entity.pdbx_description
1 polymer ?
#
loop_
_entity_poly.entity_id
_entity_poly.type
_entity_poly.pdbx_seq_one_letter_code
_entity_poly.pdbx_strand_id
1 'polypeptide(L)' 'SFLHVSGYPDPEVVWLKDDELLELQEECVKVDYEEDGSCTLILQNVSPHHSGLYSCKATNALGEAL' A
#
# COMPACT_ATOMS: atom_id res chain seq x y z
N SER A 1 5.21 -10.36 4.39
CA SER A 1 6.37 -9.87 3.61
C SER A 1 6.55 -8.42 3.97
N PHE A 2 7.74 -7.99 4.35
CA PHE A 2 8.02 -6.58 4.65
C PHE A 2 8.58 -5.94 3.37
N LEU A 3 8.04 -4.78 2.99
CA LEU A 3 8.41 -4.04 1.78
C LEU A 3 9.07 -2.75 2.23
N HIS A 4 10.35 -2.57 1.86
CA HIS A 4 11.12 -1.37 2.19
C HIS A 4 11.07 -0.44 0.99
N VAL A 5 10.42 0.71 1.14
CA VAL A 5 10.29 1.74 0.11
C VAL A 5 11.14 2.93 0.55
N SER A 6 12.09 3.36 -0.28
CA SER A 6 12.90 4.55 -0.01
C SER A 6 12.93 5.47 -1.23
N GLY A 7 12.80 6.78 -0.99
CA GLY A 7 12.83 7.82 -2.02
C GLY A 7 12.83 9.21 -1.38
N TYR A 8 13.56 10.17 -1.97
CA TYR A 8 13.54 11.57 -1.54
C TYR A 8 13.10 12.45 -2.72
N PRO A 9 12.03 13.25 -2.62
CA PRO A 9 11.15 13.43 -1.46
C PRO A 9 10.31 12.18 -1.15
N ASP A 10 9.69 12.15 0.04
CA ASP A 10 8.88 11.02 0.52
C ASP A 10 7.84 10.61 -0.54
N PRO A 11 7.80 9.33 -0.94
CA PRO A 11 6.87 8.88 -1.97
C PRO A 11 5.44 8.79 -1.43
N GLU A 12 4.50 9.17 -2.28
CA GLU A 12 3.10 8.82 -2.11
C GLU A 12 2.92 7.32 -2.39
N VAL A 13 2.33 6.58 -1.45
CA VAL A 13 2.07 5.14 -1.60
C VAL A 13 0.58 4.89 -1.77
N VAL A 14 0.23 4.23 -2.87
CA VAL A 14 -1.13 3.75 -3.12
C VAL A 14 -1.15 2.22 -3.13
N TRP A 15 -2.22 1.64 -2.60
CA TRP A 15 -2.43 0.19 -2.62
C TRP A 15 -3.41 -0.16 -3.74
N LEU A 16 -3.14 -1.27 -4.40
CA LEU A 16 -3.93 -1.81 -5.49
C LEU A 16 -4.39 -3.22 -5.09
N LYS A 17 -5.61 -3.58 -5.49
CA LYS A 17 -6.14 -4.94 -5.44
C LYS A 17 -6.62 -5.31 -6.84
N ASP A 18 -6.08 -6.39 -7.39
CA ASP A 18 -6.38 -6.85 -8.75
C ASP A 18 -6.20 -5.73 -9.80
N ASP A 19 -5.11 -4.96 -9.66
CA ASP A 19 -4.74 -3.79 -10.47
C ASP A 19 -5.69 -2.57 -10.38
N GLU A 20 -6.68 -2.60 -9.49
CA GLU A 20 -7.57 -1.48 -9.19
C GLU A 20 -7.19 -0.79 -7.87
N LEU A 21 -7.43 0.52 -7.75
CA LEU A 21 -7.12 1.27 -6.53
C LEU A 21 -7.90 0.69 -5.35
N LEU A 22 -7.19 0.27 -4.31
CA LEU A 22 -7.81 -0.22 -3.09
C LEU A 22 -8.42 0.97 -2.33
N GLU A 23 -9.75 1.02 -2.27
CA GLU A 23 -10.44 2.04 -1.48
C GLU A 23 -10.27 1.76 0.01
N LEU A 24 -9.58 2.66 0.72
CA LEU A 24 -9.35 2.58 2.18
C LEU A 24 -10.64 2.63 3.02
N GLN A 25 -11.80 2.76 2.39
CA GLN A 25 -13.12 2.71 3.02
C GLN A 25 -13.62 1.27 3.24
N GLU A 26 -12.93 0.26 2.69
CA GLU A 26 -13.12 -1.11 3.17
C GLU A 26 -12.84 -1.11 4.68
N GLU A 27 -13.86 -1.42 5.49
CA GLU A 27 -13.87 -1.37 6.98
C GLU A 27 -12.72 -2.18 7.63
N CYS A 28 -11.98 -2.89 6.80
CA CYS A 28 -10.93 -3.82 7.12
C CYS A 28 -9.52 -3.28 6.80
N VAL A 29 -9.35 -2.11 6.19
CA VAL A 29 -8.03 -1.65 5.70
C VAL A 29 -7.42 -0.54 6.56
N LYS A 30 -6.18 -0.73 7.00
CA LYS A 30 -5.34 0.32 7.62
C LYS A 30 -4.00 0.42 6.91
N VAL A 31 -3.52 1.66 6.71
CA VAL A 31 -2.17 1.94 6.19
C VAL A 31 -1.37 2.66 7.27
N ASP A 32 -0.23 2.07 7.65
CA ASP A 32 0.74 2.68 8.57
C ASP A 32 2.01 3.08 7.79
N TYR A 33 2.47 4.31 8.03
CA TYR A 33 3.69 4.88 7.48
C TYR A 33 4.70 5.04 8.62
N GLU A 34 5.84 4.37 8.50
CA GLU A 34 6.94 4.43 9.48
C GLU A 34 7.94 5.54 9.10
N GLU A 35 8.67 6.08 10.08
CA GLU A 35 9.68 7.13 9.86
C GLU A 35 10.83 6.69 8.94
N ASP A 36 11.01 5.39 8.74
CA ASP A 36 12.04 4.81 7.86
C ASP A 36 11.58 4.64 6.39
N GLY A 37 10.37 5.12 6.05
CA GLY A 37 9.77 5.01 4.72
C GLY A 37 9.00 3.70 4.49
N SER A 38 8.95 2.79 5.47
CA SER A 38 8.18 1.56 5.36
C SER A 38 6.68 1.84 5.40
N CYS A 39 5.93 1.15 4.53
CA CYS A 39 4.48 1.25 4.45
C CYS A 39 3.86 -0.13 4.66
N THR A 40 2.86 -0.23 5.54
CA THR A 40 2.22 -1.51 5.88
C THR A 40 0.72 -1.46 5.59
N LEU A 41 0.22 -2.44 4.82
CA LEU A 41 -1.20 -2.70 4.64
C LEU A 41 -1.66 -3.75 5.65
N ILE A 42 -2.69 -3.42 6.43
CA ILE A 42 -3.31 -4.34 7.39
C ILE A 42 -4.75 -4.60 6.99
N LEU A 43 -5.08 -5.87 6.75
CA LEU A 43 -6.45 -6.35 6.54
C LEU A 43 -7.01 -6.95 7.84
N GLN A 44 -8.06 -6.34 8.40
CA GLN A 44 -8.81 -6.82 9.56
C GLN A 44 -10.01 -7.66 9.10
N ASN A 45 -10.55 -8.53 9.95
CA ASN A 45 -11.76 -9.33 9.65
C ASN A 45 -11.77 -9.99 8.25
N VAL A 46 -10.63 -10.57 7.86
CA VAL A 46 -10.42 -11.15 6.53
C VAL A 46 -11.50 -12.18 6.20
N SER A 47 -11.94 -12.17 4.94
CA SER A 47 -13.02 -13.03 4.44
C SER A 47 -12.74 -13.34 2.96
N PRO A 48 -13.52 -14.24 2.32
CA PRO A 48 -13.34 -14.56 0.91
C PRO A 48 -13.42 -13.36 -0.06
N HIS A 49 -14.12 -12.27 0.28
CA HIS A 49 -14.18 -11.08 -0.59
C HIS A 49 -12.87 -10.28 -0.62
N HIS A 50 -11.99 -10.49 0.35
CA HIS A 50 -10.65 -9.89 0.40
C HIS A 50 -9.61 -10.73 -0.38
N SER A 51 -10.01 -11.81 -1.05
CA SER A 51 -9.09 -12.52 -1.93
C SER A 51 -8.78 -11.65 -3.15
N GLY A 52 -7.51 -11.58 -3.53
CA GLY A 52 -7.03 -10.80 -4.67
C GLY A 52 -5.52 -10.65 -4.64
N LEU A 53 -4.97 -10.12 -5.73
CA LEU A 53 -3.56 -9.74 -5.81
C LEU A 53 -3.40 -8.32 -5.25
N TYR A 54 -2.62 -8.16 -4.18
CA TYR A 54 -2.32 -6.85 -3.61
C TYR A 54 -0.93 -6.38 -4.04
N SER A 55 -0.84 -5.16 -4.57
CA SER A 55 0.41 -4.47 -4.89
C SER A 55 0.40 -3.07 -4.31
N CYS A 56 1.57 -2.47 -4.13
CA CYS A 56 1.69 -1.07 -3.77
C CYS A 56 2.48 -0.32 -4.85
N LYS A 57 2.06 0.89 -5.17
CA LYS A 57 2.79 1.78 -6.05
C LYS A 57 3.28 2.96 -5.23
N ALA A 58 4.59 3.18 -5.25
CA ALA A 58 5.25 4.30 -4.59
C ALA A 58 5.69 5.32 -5.64
N THR A 59 5.22 6.56 -5.53
CA THR A 59 5.50 7.64 -6.49
C THR A 59 6.10 8.82 -5.76
N ASN A 60 7.26 9.33 -6.22
CA ASN A 60 7.77 10.62 -5.79
C ASN A 60 8.04 11.55 -6.97
N ALA A 61 8.43 12.79 -6.69
CA ALA A 61 8.69 13.81 -7.72
C ALA A 61 9.82 13.43 -8.72
N LEU A 62 10.59 12.37 -8.45
CA LEU A 62 11.71 11.91 -9.26
C LEU A 62 11.41 10.60 -10.02
N GLY A 63 10.31 9.91 -9.73
CA GLY A 63 9.95 8.65 -10.39
C GLY A 63 8.92 7.80 -9.65
N GLU A 64 8.69 6.60 -10.17
CA GLU A 64 7.69 5.65 -9.65
C GLU A 64 8.33 4.26 -9.49
N ALA A 65 7.92 3.53 -8.44
CA ALA A 65 8.24 2.13 -8.19
C ALA A 65 6.94 1.34 -7.92
N LEU A 66 6.89 0.10 -8.41
CA LEU A 66 5.79 -0.87 -8.28
C LEU A 66 6.27 -2.12 -7.53
#